data_AF-A0A4Q6FJ61-F1
#
_entry.id   AF-A0A4Q6FJ61-F1
#
_cell.length_a   1.000
_cell.length_b   1.000
_cell.length_c   1.000
_cell.angle_alpha   90.00
_cell.angle_beta   90.00
_cell.angle_gamma   90.00
#
_symmetry.space_group_name_H-M   'P 1'
#
loop_
_entity.id
_entity.type
_entity.pdbx_description
1 polymer ?
#
loop_
_entity_poly.entity_id
_entity_poly.type
_entity_poly.pdbx_seq_one_letter_code
_entity_poly.pdbx_strand_id
1 'polypeptide(L)'
;MENQTQKQKTRELDLYMAQRVLGHKTYNDKNGQAREMLESGQSRPLRSYSSDMGAAWEVVEKMGISILPVEQGWFALVGNAKGWESPADFINYLQTADFAHSGAAVGESAATTICIAAMKAIERRDADNAETFLN
;
A
#
# COMPACT_ATOMS: atom_id res chain seq x y z
N MET A 1 19.18 -13.08 -15.42
CA MET A 1 17.84 -12.67 -15.93
C MET A 1 16.84 -12.44 -14.81
N GLU A 2 16.88 -13.18 -13.69
CA GLU A 2 16.00 -12.99 -12.52
C GLU A 2 16.00 -11.56 -11.93
N ASN A 3 17.15 -10.88 -11.94
CA ASN A 3 17.32 -9.58 -11.33
C ASN A 3 16.57 -8.44 -12.06
N GLN A 4 16.36 -8.55 -13.38
CA GLN A 4 15.60 -7.56 -14.16
C GLN A 4 14.09 -7.72 -13.95
N THR A 5 13.60 -8.96 -13.89
CA THR A 5 12.19 -9.27 -13.62
C THR A 5 11.78 -8.84 -12.21
N GLN A 6 12.64 -9.07 -11.21
CA GLN A 6 12.37 -8.65 -9.84
C GLN A 6 12.32 -7.12 -9.73
N LYS A 7 13.32 -6.43 -10.32
CA LYS A 7 13.36 -4.96 -10.36
C LYS A 7 12.13 -4.36 -11.06
N GLN A 8 11.63 -5.01 -12.11
CA GLN A 8 10.43 -4.57 -12.82
C GLN A 8 9.18 -4.69 -11.93
N LYS A 9 8.99 -5.84 -11.27
CA LYS A 9 7.86 -6.06 -10.33
C LYS A 9 7.86 -5.07 -9.17
N THR A 10 9.03 -4.76 -8.61
CA THR A 10 9.18 -3.75 -7.55
C THR A 10 8.72 -2.37 -8.02
N ARG A 11 9.08 -1.96 -9.26
CA ARG A 11 8.66 -0.66 -9.81
C ARG A 11 7.19 -0.60 -10.18
N GLU A 12 6.60 -1.71 -10.61
CA GLU A 12 5.15 -1.81 -10.83
C GLU A 12 4.39 -1.60 -9.53
N LEU A 13 4.86 -2.21 -8.43
CA LEU A 13 4.28 -2.00 -7.10
C LEU A 13 4.43 -0.55 -6.62
N ASP A 14 5.59 0.08 -6.85
CA ASP A 14 5.82 1.49 -6.52
C ASP A 14 4.86 2.42 -7.29
N LEU A 15 4.66 2.16 -8.59
CA LEU A 15 3.71 2.89 -9.43
C LEU A 15 2.28 2.73 -8.91
N TYR A 16 1.90 1.51 -8.53
CA TYR A 16 0.60 1.24 -7.93
C TYR A 16 0.40 2.05 -6.65
N MET A 17 1.38 2.06 -5.75
CA MET A 17 1.29 2.84 -4.51
C MET A 17 1.08 4.33 -4.78
N ALA A 18 1.87 4.91 -5.69
CA ALA A 18 1.73 6.31 -6.07
C ALA A 18 0.33 6.61 -6.62
N GLN A 19 -0.14 5.82 -7.58
CA GLN A 19 -1.40 6.10 -8.30
C GLN A 19 -2.65 5.76 -7.48
N ARG A 20 -2.71 4.54 -6.95
CA ARG A 20 -3.94 3.94 -6.41
C ARG A 20 -4.11 4.15 -4.92
N VAL A 21 -3.01 4.29 -4.18
CA VAL A 21 -3.04 4.48 -2.73
C VAL A 21 -2.88 5.96 -2.37
N LEU A 22 -1.83 6.59 -2.91
CA LEU A 22 -1.50 7.98 -2.59
C LEU A 22 -2.23 9.01 -3.45
N GLY A 23 -2.80 8.60 -4.59
CA GLY A 23 -3.54 9.50 -5.50
C GLY A 23 -2.64 10.41 -6.35
N HIS A 24 -1.34 10.13 -6.41
CA HIS A 24 -0.38 10.89 -7.19
C HIS A 24 -0.56 10.62 -8.69
N LYS A 25 -0.31 11.64 -9.52
CA LYS A 25 -0.16 11.45 -10.97
C LYS A 25 1.25 10.98 -11.26
N THR A 26 1.40 9.91 -12.04
CA THR A 26 2.72 9.41 -12.46
C THR A 26 2.94 9.62 -13.95
N TYR A 27 4.18 9.91 -14.34
CA TYR A 27 4.56 10.10 -15.74
C TYR A 27 6.05 9.80 -15.93
N ASN A 28 6.47 9.57 -17.18
CA ASN A 28 7.89 9.47 -17.51
C ASN A 28 8.42 10.83 -17.96
N ASP A 29 9.58 11.22 -17.46
CA ASP A 29 10.25 12.43 -17.94
C ASP A 29 10.86 12.25 -19.34
N LYS A 30 11.49 13.31 -19.87
CA LYS A 30 12.14 13.29 -21.19
C LYS A 30 13.26 12.25 -21.32
N ASN A 31 13.79 11.76 -20.20
CA ASN A 31 14.83 10.73 -20.14
C ASN A 31 14.26 9.33 -19.87
N GLY A 32 12.92 9.19 -19.85
CA GLY A 32 12.25 7.92 -19.55
C GLY A 32 12.25 7.54 -18.07
N GLN A 33 12.60 8.45 -17.15
CA GLN A 33 12.56 8.17 -15.71
C GLN A 33 11.16 8.39 -15.16
N ALA A 34 10.67 7.41 -14.39
CA ALA A 34 9.37 7.50 -13.73
C ALA A 34 9.40 8.59 -12.64
N ARG A 35 8.45 9.52 -12.74
CA ARG A 35 8.21 10.61 -11.80
C ARG A 35 6.78 10.55 -11.27
N GLU A 36 6.59 11.19 -10.13
CA GLU A 36 5.27 11.43 -9.55
C GLU A 36 5.07 12.92 -9.29
N MET A 37 3.80 13.33 -9.34
CA MET A 37 3.34 14.66 -8.99
C MET A 37 2.36 14.52 -7.84
N LEU A 38 2.73 15.13 -6.71
CA LEU A 38 1.89 15.18 -5.51
C LEU A 38 0.67 16.08 -5.76
N GLU A 39 -0.32 15.98 -4.88
CA GLU A 39 -1.51 16.84 -4.91
C GLU A 39 -1.16 18.33 -4.80
N SER A 40 -0.05 18.67 -4.14
CA SER A 40 0.49 20.04 -4.06
C SER A 40 1.01 20.60 -5.38
N GLY A 41 1.10 19.77 -6.43
CA GLY A 41 1.71 20.12 -7.71
C GLY A 41 3.24 19.97 -7.74
N GLN A 42 3.87 19.66 -6.60
CA GLN A 42 5.30 19.36 -6.57
C GLN A 42 5.58 18.05 -7.33
N SER A 43 6.60 18.05 -8.19
CA SER A 43 7.05 16.83 -8.85
C SER A 43 8.40 16.34 -8.34
N ARG A 44 8.49 15.04 -8.08
CA ARG A 44 9.69 14.34 -7.64
C ARG A 44 9.89 13.03 -8.43
N PRO A 45 11.09 12.42 -8.40
CA PRO A 45 11.26 11.05 -8.88
C PRO A 45 10.31 10.09 -8.14
N LEU A 46 9.79 9.08 -8.83
CA LEU A 46 8.93 8.08 -8.20
C LEU A 46 9.70 7.36 -7.08
N ARG A 47 9.28 7.55 -5.84
CA ARG A 47 9.89 6.91 -4.67
C ARG A 47 9.83 5.39 -4.75
N SER A 48 10.77 4.73 -4.10
CA SER A 48 10.84 3.26 -4.03
C SER A 48 10.01 2.74 -2.86
N TYR A 49 8.69 2.96 -2.89
CA TYR A 49 7.76 2.61 -1.79
C TYR A 49 7.93 1.18 -1.28
N SER A 50 8.15 0.22 -2.16
CA SER A 50 8.25 -1.20 -1.83
C SER A 50 9.62 -1.63 -1.28
N SER A 51 10.64 -0.77 -1.31
CA SER A 51 12.01 -1.09 -0.84
C SER A 51 12.60 -0.08 0.14
N ASP A 52 12.11 1.17 0.18
CA ASP A 52 12.53 2.21 1.12
C ASP A 52 11.48 2.40 2.21
N MET A 53 11.83 2.11 3.47
CA MET A 53 10.88 2.22 4.59
C MET A 53 10.38 3.67 4.78
N GLY A 54 11.24 4.67 4.54
CA GLY A 54 10.83 6.07 4.63
C GLY A 54 9.81 6.48 3.55
N ALA A 55 9.76 5.77 2.42
CA ALA A 55 8.75 5.93 1.39
C ALA A 55 7.49 5.14 1.75
N ALA A 56 7.65 3.88 2.19
CA ALA A 56 6.56 3.03 2.64
C ALA A 56 5.74 3.68 3.78
N TRP A 57 6.37 4.51 4.61
CA TRP A 57 5.68 5.22 5.68
C TRP A 57 4.59 6.18 5.18
N GLU A 58 4.75 6.78 3.99
CA GLU A 58 3.68 7.60 3.39
C GLU A 58 2.41 6.76 3.12
N VAL A 59 2.60 5.48 2.75
CA VAL A 59 1.50 4.52 2.54
C VAL A 59 0.88 4.11 3.87
N VAL A 60 1.69 3.92 4.91
CA VAL A 60 1.23 3.64 6.28
C VAL A 60 0.31 4.77 6.76
N GLU A 61 0.75 6.02 6.63
CA GLU A 61 0.00 7.20 7.08
C GLU A 61 -1.29 7.38 6.29
N LYS A 62 -1.26 7.18 4.97
CA LYS A 62 -2.44 7.32 4.12
C LYS A 62 -3.53 6.29 4.44
N MET A 63 -3.14 5.05 4.74
CA MET A 63 -4.07 3.92 4.84
C MET A 63 -4.34 3.46 6.27
N GLY A 64 -3.67 4.04 7.27
CA GLY A 64 -3.81 3.63 8.67
C GLY A 64 -3.29 2.21 8.93
N ILE A 65 -2.15 1.85 8.33
CA ILE A 65 -1.62 0.48 8.36
C ILE A 65 -1.01 0.17 9.72
N SER A 66 -1.41 -0.95 10.32
CA SER A 66 -0.75 -1.52 11.49
C SER A 66 0.34 -2.48 11.06
N ILE A 67 1.56 -2.31 11.57
CA ILE A 67 2.70 -3.17 11.30
C ILE A 67 3.22 -3.81 12.59
N LEU A 68 3.44 -5.12 12.55
CA LEU A 68 3.93 -5.90 13.68
C LEU A 68 5.11 -6.77 13.23
N PRO A 69 6.23 -6.80 13.99
CA PRO A 69 7.23 -7.82 13.80
C PRO A 69 6.66 -9.18 14.24
N VAL A 70 6.95 -10.22 13.46
CA VAL A 70 6.59 -11.62 13.74
C VAL A 70 7.83 -12.49 13.56
N GLU A 71 7.80 -13.73 14.05
CA GLU A 71 8.98 -14.61 14.05
C GLU A 71 9.64 -14.77 12.66
N GLN A 72 8.84 -14.77 11.59
CA GLN A 72 9.30 -14.95 10.21
C GLN A 72 9.43 -13.63 9.42
N GLY A 73 9.35 -12.46 10.08
CA GLY A 73 9.48 -11.15 9.43
C GLY A 73 8.46 -10.14 9.91
N TRP A 74 7.63 -9.65 9.00
CA TRP A 74 6.68 -8.57 9.25
C TRP A 74 5.27 -8.98 8.87
N PHE A 75 4.32 -8.55 9.68
CA PHE A 75 2.90 -8.58 9.39
C PHE A 75 2.40 -7.15 9.22
N ALA A 76 1.66 -6.88 8.14
CA ALA A 76 0.97 -5.61 7.94
C ALA A 76 -0.52 -5.84 7.74
N LEU A 77 -1.34 -5.01 8.40
CA LEU A 77 -2.79 -5.01 8.29
C LEU A 77 -3.31 -3.61 7.98
N VAL A 78 -4.17 -3.56 6.97
CA VAL A 78 -5.05 -2.43 6.69
C VAL A 78 -6.46 -2.87 7.01
N GLY A 79 -7.08 -2.23 8.00
CA GLY A 79 -8.47 -2.46 8.35
C GLY A 79 -9.38 -1.37 7.82
N ASN A 80 -10.01 -0.66 8.74
CA ASN A 80 -10.91 0.45 8.44
C ASN A 80 -10.20 1.60 7.73
N ALA A 81 -10.93 2.38 6.92
CA ALA A 81 -10.38 3.45 6.09
C ALA A 81 -9.63 4.55 6.87
N LYS A 82 -9.94 4.75 8.15
CA LYS A 82 -9.31 5.78 9.01
C LYS A 82 -8.26 5.23 10.00
N GLY A 83 -7.96 3.93 9.95
CA GLY A 83 -7.16 3.29 10.99
C GLY A 83 -7.92 3.19 12.33
N TRP A 84 -7.18 3.28 13.45
CA TRP A 84 -7.69 3.02 14.81
C TRP A 84 -7.40 4.22 15.72
N GLU A 85 -8.37 4.62 16.55
CA GLU A 85 -8.19 5.70 17.53
C GLU A 85 -7.45 5.22 18.78
N SER A 86 -7.60 3.93 19.11
CA SER A 86 -6.92 3.29 20.24
C SER A 86 -6.52 1.84 19.93
N PRO A 87 -5.58 1.26 20.69
CA PRO A 87 -5.28 -0.17 20.62
C PRO A 87 -6.51 -1.06 20.89
N ALA A 88 -7.44 -0.61 21.74
CA ALA A 88 -8.67 -1.35 22.03
C ALA A 88 -9.55 -1.46 20.78
N ASP A 89 -9.64 -0.41 19.96
CA ASP A 89 -10.41 -0.42 18.71
C ASP A 89 -9.83 -1.41 17.70
N PHE A 90 -8.50 -1.48 17.62
CA PHE A 90 -7.82 -2.47 16.80
C PHE A 90 -8.15 -3.91 17.24
N ILE A 91 -8.09 -4.19 18.55
CA ILE A 91 -8.42 -5.52 19.09
C ILE A 91 -9.89 -5.85 18.84
N ASN A 92 -10.80 -4.90 19.07
CA ASN A 92 -12.22 -5.08 18.80
C ASN A 92 -12.47 -5.41 17.33
N TYR A 93 -11.80 -4.72 16.42
CA TYR A 93 -11.87 -5.00 14.99
C TYR A 93 -11.42 -6.43 14.64
N LEU A 94 -10.32 -6.90 15.24
CA LEU A 94 -9.88 -8.29 15.02
C LEU A 94 -10.92 -9.31 15.54
N GLN A 95 -11.66 -8.97 16.59
CA GLN A 95 -12.69 -9.83 17.18
C GLN A 95 -14.00 -9.87 16.37
N THR A 96 -14.35 -8.82 15.64
CA THR A 96 -15.56 -8.82 14.79
C THR A 96 -15.42 -9.73 13.57
N ALA A 97 -14.19 -10.10 13.20
CA ALA A 97 -13.85 -10.91 12.04
C ALA A 97 -14.37 -10.34 10.69
N ASP A 98 -14.71 -9.06 10.64
CA ASP A 98 -15.18 -8.39 9.44
C ASP A 98 -14.01 -7.86 8.61
N PHE A 99 -13.42 -8.75 7.81
CA PHE A 99 -12.24 -8.49 6.98
C PHE A 99 -12.57 -8.23 5.50
N ALA A 100 -13.84 -7.98 5.16
CA ALA A 100 -14.29 -7.83 3.77
C ALA A 100 -13.47 -6.76 3.02
N HIS A 101 -13.25 -5.61 3.65
CA HIS A 101 -12.57 -4.46 3.05
C HIS A 101 -11.09 -4.31 3.45
N SER A 102 -10.50 -5.38 3.96
CA SER A 102 -9.19 -5.35 4.64
C SER A 102 -8.08 -6.00 3.83
N GLY A 103 -6.87 -5.47 3.98
CA GLY A 103 -5.67 -6.00 3.33
C GLY A 103 -4.65 -6.48 4.35
N ALA A 104 -4.12 -7.69 4.15
CA ALA A 104 -3.12 -8.26 5.04
C ALA A 104 -1.98 -8.94 4.25
N ALA A 105 -0.76 -8.80 4.77
CA ALA A 105 0.43 -9.43 4.21
C ALA A 105 1.41 -9.86 5.30
N VAL A 106 2.17 -10.91 5.01
CA VAL A 106 3.36 -11.34 5.77
C VAL A 106 4.54 -11.41 4.82
N GLY A 107 5.71 -10.93 5.24
CA GLY A 107 6.91 -10.99 4.43
C GLY A 107 8.18 -10.57 5.17
N GLU A 108 9.33 -10.81 4.55
CA GLU A 108 10.65 -10.52 5.14
C GLU A 108 10.98 -9.03 5.21
N SER A 109 10.50 -8.25 4.22
CA SER A 109 10.72 -6.80 4.13
C SER A 109 9.49 -6.04 4.62
N ALA A 110 9.67 -5.17 5.61
CA ALA A 110 8.60 -4.30 6.12
C ALA A 110 7.98 -3.44 5.01
N ALA A 111 8.82 -2.75 4.22
CA ALA A 111 8.38 -1.85 3.15
C ALA A 111 7.54 -2.58 2.09
N THR A 112 7.99 -3.77 1.68
CA THR A 112 7.26 -4.58 0.71
C THR A 112 5.95 -5.10 1.29
N THR A 113 5.96 -5.56 2.54
CA THR A 113 4.78 -6.08 3.25
C THR A 113 3.69 -5.02 3.40
N ILE A 114 4.09 -3.78 3.73
CA ILE A 114 3.21 -2.61 3.76
C ILE A 114 2.51 -2.42 2.41
N CYS A 115 3.28 -2.37 1.32
CA CYS A 115 2.75 -2.14 -0.01
C CYS A 115 1.79 -3.25 -0.46
N ILE A 116 2.10 -4.52 -0.15
CA ILE A 116 1.22 -5.65 -0.49
C ILE A 116 -0.08 -5.58 0.31
N ALA A 117 -0.03 -5.26 1.61
CA ALA A 117 -1.24 -5.11 2.42
C ALA A 117 -2.11 -3.96 1.90
N ALA A 118 -1.52 -2.82 1.55
CA ALA A 118 -2.24 -1.70 0.95
C ALA A 118 -2.90 -2.05 -0.39
N MET A 119 -2.16 -2.73 -1.27
CA MET A 119 -2.68 -3.20 -2.57
C MET A 119 -3.91 -4.09 -2.40
N LYS A 120 -3.81 -5.12 -1.55
CA LYS A 120 -4.93 -6.03 -1.25
C LYS A 120 -6.16 -5.32 -0.68
N ALA A 121 -5.94 -4.31 0.16
CA ALA A 121 -7.05 -3.54 0.73
C ALA A 121 -7.80 -2.75 -0.37
N ILE A 122 -7.07 -2.10 -1.28
CA ILE A 122 -7.67 -1.39 -2.42
C ILE A 122 -8.39 -2.35 -3.36
N GLU A 123 -7.76 -3.48 -3.72
CA GLU A 123 -8.36 -4.47 -4.61
C GLU A 123 -9.72 -4.98 -4.09
N ARG A 124 -9.83 -5.22 -2.78
CA ARG A 124 -11.10 -5.63 -2.17
C ARG A 124 -12.14 -4.51 -2.17
N ARG A 125 -11.75 -3.31 -1.74
CA ARG A 125 -12.64 -2.13 -1.73
C ARG A 125 -13.17 -1.80 -3.13
N ASP A 126 -12.35 -1.96 -4.16
CA ASP A 126 -12.75 -1.72 -5.56
C ASP A 126 -13.68 -2.82 -6.08
N ALA A 127 -13.48 -4.09 -5.68
CA ALA A 127 -14.38 -5.18 -6.04
C ALA A 127 -15.80 -4.97 -5.49
N ASP A 128 -15.92 -4.57 -4.21
CA ASP A 128 -17.22 -4.33 -3.58
C ASP A 128 -17.96 -3.13 -4.21
N ASN A 129 -17.22 -2.09 -4.58
CA ASN A 129 -17.78 -0.95 -5.31
C ASN A 129 -18.33 -1.39 -6.68
N ALA A 130 -17.60 -2.24 -7.42
CA ALA A 130 -18.05 -2.74 -8.72
C ALA A 130 -19.34 -3.57 -8.64
N GLU A 131 -19.51 -4.38 -7.59
CA GLU A 131 -20.74 -5.16 -7.35
C GLU A 131 -21.94 -4.28 -6.97
N THR A 132 -21.70 -3.12 -6.36
CA THR A 132 -22.75 -2.16 -5.97
C THR A 132 -23.37 -1.45 -7.19
N PHE A 133 -22.64 -1.29 -8.29
CA PHE A 133 -23.12 -0.64 -9.53
C PHE A 133 -23.83 -1.60 -10.50
N LEU A 134 -23.79 -2.91 -10.23
CA LEU A 134 -24.43 -3.94 -11.06
C LEU A 134 -25.76 -4.45 -10.48
N ASN A 135 -26.15 -3.97 -9.29
CA ASN A 135 -27.42 -4.25 -8.61
C ASN A 135 -28.29 -2.99 -8.53
#